data_AF-A0A2M7Q4Y0-F1
#
_entry.id   AF-A0A2M7Q4Y0-F1
#
_cell.length_a   1.000
_cell.length_b   1.000
_cell.length_c   1.000
_cell.angle_alpha   90.00
_cell.angle_beta   90.00
_cell.angle_gamma   90.00
#
_symmetry.space_group_name_H-M   'P 1'
#
loop_
_entity.id
_entity.type
_entity.pdbx_description
1 polymer ?
#
loop_
_entity_poly.entity_id
_entity_poly.type
_entity_poly.pdbx_seq_one_letter_code
_entity_poly.pdbx_strand_id
1 'polypeptide(L)'
;MKIPLENDWREYIKRRNLERMRNTVEKELNPNHYQLSSEAKKRLRWLYTLYCEQVGNVTQCARKLGISRQWLSSEMKAVFEKNGKDTRSLEPESKVPKNMRNRKRVAK
;
A
#
# COMPACT_ATOMS: atom_id res chain seq x y z
N MET A 1 -12.39 24.05 -29.41
CA MET A 1 -12.13 22.87 -28.55
C MET A 1 -10.92 22.14 -29.12
N LYS A 2 -9.80 22.06 -28.38
CA LYS A 2 -8.66 21.25 -28.80
C LYS A 2 -8.97 19.80 -28.46
N ILE A 3 -9.06 18.95 -29.47
CA ILE A 3 -9.24 17.51 -29.30
C ILE A 3 -7.94 16.99 -28.68
N PRO A 4 -7.96 16.40 -27.47
CA PRO A 4 -6.75 15.82 -26.87
C PRO A 4 -6.27 14.68 -27.77
N LEU A 5 -4.97 14.64 -28.06
CA LEU A 5 -4.35 13.55 -28.80
C LEU A 5 -4.68 12.21 -28.13
N GLU A 6 -4.77 11.14 -28.90
CA GLU A 6 -5.15 9.79 -28.44
C GLU A 6 -4.37 9.29 -27.19
N ASN A 7 -3.14 9.78 -27.01
CA ASN A 7 -2.31 9.53 -25.83
C ASN A 7 -2.84 10.19 -24.54
N ASP A 8 -3.43 11.39 -24.63
CA ASP A 8 -3.99 12.09 -23.47
C ASP A 8 -5.20 11.35 -22.90
N TRP A 9 -6.03 10.75 -23.77
CA TRP A 9 -7.17 9.95 -23.35
C TRP A 9 -6.76 8.66 -22.65
N ARG A 10 -5.73 7.95 -23.17
CA ARG A 10 -5.20 6.76 -22.52
C ARG A 10 -4.64 7.07 -21.13
N GLU A 11 -3.88 8.15 -21.01
CA GLU A 11 -3.33 8.59 -19.72
C GLU A 11 -4.42 9.06 -18.75
N TYR A 12 -5.43 9.77 -19.25
CA TYR A 12 -6.59 10.18 -18.45
C TYR A 12 -7.37 8.97 -17.89
N ILE A 13 -7.66 7.98 -18.74
CA ILE A 13 -8.37 6.75 -18.31
C ILE A 13 -7.54 5.99 -17.26
N LYS A 14 -6.22 5.87 -17.45
CA LYS A 14 -5.34 5.24 -16.47
C LYS A 14 -5.39 5.98 -15.13
N ARG A 15 -5.25 7.31 -15.12
CA ARG A 15 -5.32 8.12 -13.89
C ARG A 15 -6.66 7.93 -13.17
N ARG A 16 -7.76 8.01 -13.90
CA ARG A 16 -9.11 7.83 -13.34
C ARG A 16 -9.31 6.45 -12.74
N ASN A 17 -8.82 5.40 -13.39
CA ASN A 17 -8.89 4.04 -12.85
C ASN A 17 -8.04 3.88 -11.58
N LEU A 18 -6.84 4.48 -11.55
CA LEU A 18 -5.99 4.48 -10.36
C LEU A 18 -6.64 5.24 -9.19
N GLU A 19 -7.27 6.38 -9.45
CA GLU A 19 -8.01 7.15 -8.44
C GLU A 19 -9.20 6.37 -7.89
N ARG A 20 -10.00 5.73 -8.76
CA ARG A 20 -11.10 4.86 -8.33
C ARG A 20 -10.61 3.74 -7.44
N MET A 21 -9.58 3.01 -7.87
CA MET A 21 -8.99 1.94 -7.06
C MET A 21 -8.49 2.47 -5.71
N ARG A 22 -7.80 3.62 -5.69
CA ARG A 22 -7.34 4.24 -4.43
C ARG A 22 -8.50 4.55 -3.49
N ASN A 23 -9.56 5.15 -4.00
CA ASN A 23 -10.74 5.50 -3.20
C ASN A 23 -11.44 4.25 -2.66
N THR A 24 -11.57 3.19 -3.47
CA THR A 24 -12.13 1.92 -3.02
C THR A 24 -11.26 1.28 -1.94
N VAL A 25 -9.93 1.22 -2.15
CA VAL A 25 -8.97 0.67 -1.18
C VAL A 25 -9.04 1.43 0.15
N GLU A 26 -9.05 2.77 0.12
CA GLU A 26 -9.12 3.57 1.34
C GLU A 26 -10.48 3.37 2.04
N LYS A 27 -11.59 3.30 1.31
CA LYS A 27 -12.91 3.07 1.89
C LYS A 27 -13.07 1.68 2.51
N GLU A 28 -12.58 0.63 1.85
CA GLU A 28 -12.78 -0.75 2.28
C GLU A 28 -11.77 -1.21 3.33
N LEU A 29 -10.50 -0.85 3.16
CA LEU A 29 -9.42 -1.34 4.03
C LEU A 29 -8.95 -0.32 5.06
N ASN A 30 -9.21 0.98 4.88
CA ASN A 30 -8.87 2.04 5.85
C ASN A 30 -10.11 2.79 6.35
N PRO A 31 -11.08 2.11 6.99
CA PRO A 31 -12.34 2.75 7.43
C PRO A 31 -12.11 3.85 8.46
N ASN A 32 -11.00 3.79 9.20
CA ASN A 32 -10.63 4.79 10.22
C ASN A 32 -9.84 5.97 9.65
N HIS A 33 -9.66 6.05 8.32
CA HIS A 33 -8.99 7.14 7.63
C HIS A 33 -7.59 7.49 8.20
N TYR A 34 -6.83 6.48 8.64
CA TYR A 34 -5.49 6.70 9.15
C TYR A 34 -4.60 7.36 8.09
N GLN A 35 -3.77 8.32 8.52
CA GLN A 35 -2.80 8.96 7.65
C GLN A 35 -1.60 8.02 7.46
N LEU A 36 -1.59 7.33 6.32
CA LEU A 36 -0.57 6.35 5.97
C LEU A 36 0.53 6.95 5.09
N SER A 37 1.76 6.49 5.26
CA SER A 37 2.88 6.82 4.37
C SER A 37 2.64 6.32 2.94
N SER A 38 3.36 6.89 1.97
CA SER A 38 3.26 6.46 0.56
C SER A 38 3.53 4.96 0.38
N GLU A 39 4.46 4.42 1.16
CA GLU A 39 4.82 3.00 1.16
C GLU A 39 3.72 2.15 1.81
N ALA A 40 3.16 2.57 2.95
CA ALA A 40 2.02 1.89 3.57
C ALA A 40 0.79 1.88 2.65
N LYS A 41 0.50 2.99 1.97
CA LYS A 41 -0.58 3.05 0.95
C LYS A 41 -0.32 2.11 -0.22
N LYS A 42 0.95 1.92 -0.62
CA LYS A 42 1.34 0.97 -1.67
C LYS A 42 1.08 -0.46 -1.23
N ARG A 43 1.48 -0.80 -0.01
CA ARG A 43 1.24 -2.10 0.64
C ARG A 43 -0.25 -2.40 0.80
N LEU A 44 -1.04 -1.39 1.17
CA LEU A 44 -2.49 -1.51 1.27
C LEU A 44 -3.14 -1.86 -0.08
N ARG A 45 -2.67 -1.27 -1.18
CA ARG A 45 -3.13 -1.63 -2.54
C ARG A 45 -2.79 -3.08 -2.90
N TRP A 46 -1.62 -3.57 -2.50
CA TRP A 46 -1.26 -4.97 -2.72
C TRP A 46 -2.18 -5.92 -1.97
N LEU A 47 -2.54 -5.59 -0.74
CA LEU A 47 -3.50 -6.39 0.04
C LEU A 47 -4.90 -6.33 -0.56
N TYR A 48 -5.33 -5.19 -1.09
CA TYR A 48 -6.59 -5.11 -1.83
C TYR A 48 -6.59 -6.03 -3.06
N THR A 49 -5.53 -6.01 -3.87
CA THR A 49 -5.41 -6.94 -5.01
C THR A 49 -5.43 -8.40 -4.54
N LEU A 50 -4.80 -8.70 -3.40
CA LEU A 50 -4.81 -10.05 -2.83
C LEU A 50 -6.21 -10.50 -2.41
N TYR A 51 -6.92 -9.70 -1.61
CA TYR A 51 -8.20 -10.09 -1.03
C TYR A 51 -9.38 -9.92 -1.99
N CYS A 52 -9.44 -8.80 -2.70
CA CYS A 52 -10.60 -8.44 -3.53
C CYS A 52 -10.46 -8.96 -4.97
N GLU A 53 -9.28 -8.90 -5.57
CA GLU A 53 -9.11 -9.29 -6.98
C GLU A 53 -8.67 -10.74 -7.17
N GLN A 54 -7.93 -11.31 -6.22
CA GLN A 54 -7.32 -12.65 -6.34
C GLN A 54 -7.86 -13.65 -5.31
N VAL A 55 -8.88 -13.27 -4.52
CA VAL A 55 -9.59 -14.13 -3.56
C VAL A 55 -8.63 -14.88 -2.61
N GLY A 56 -7.56 -14.21 -2.20
CA GLY A 56 -6.54 -14.77 -1.30
C GLY A 56 -5.46 -15.63 -1.99
N ASN A 57 -5.46 -15.77 -3.32
CA ASN A 57 -4.42 -16.50 -4.04
C ASN A 57 -3.10 -15.71 -4.08
N VAL A 58 -2.24 -15.98 -3.09
CA VAL A 58 -0.94 -15.33 -2.93
C VAL A 58 -0.03 -15.52 -4.14
N THR A 59 -0.08 -16.68 -4.80
CA THR A 59 0.81 -16.97 -5.94
C THR A 59 0.44 -16.14 -7.16
N GLN A 60 -0.85 -16.09 -7.51
CA GLN A 60 -1.31 -15.28 -8.64
C GLN A 60 -1.13 -13.79 -8.35
N CYS A 61 -1.43 -13.36 -7.12
CA CYS A 61 -1.24 -11.98 -6.69
C CYS A 61 0.24 -11.56 -6.77
N ALA A 62 1.17 -12.35 -6.23
CA ALA A 62 2.60 -12.06 -6.28
C ALA A 62 3.12 -11.94 -7.72
N ARG A 63 2.67 -12.83 -8.62
CA ARG A 63 3.00 -12.77 -10.06
C ARG A 63 2.44 -11.50 -10.72
N LYS A 64 1.19 -11.16 -10.44
CA LYS A 64 0.53 -9.94 -10.96
C LYS A 64 1.21 -8.66 -10.50
N LEU A 65 1.67 -8.64 -9.25
CA LEU A 65 2.32 -7.48 -8.64
C LEU A 65 3.83 -7.42 -8.90
N GLY A 66 4.44 -8.49 -9.40
CA GLY A 66 5.88 -8.59 -9.62
C GLY A 66 6.70 -8.57 -8.31
N ILE A 67 6.16 -9.13 -7.23
CA ILE A 67 6.82 -9.18 -5.91
C ILE A 67 7.08 -10.62 -5.47
N SER A 68 7.97 -10.79 -4.48
CA SER A 68 8.22 -12.11 -3.89
C SER A 68 6.96 -12.65 -3.22
N ARG A 69 6.59 -13.89 -3.55
CA ARG A 69 5.51 -14.64 -2.90
C ARG A 69 5.73 -14.74 -1.40
N GLN A 70 6.97 -15.04 -0.99
CA GLN A 70 7.31 -15.19 0.43
C GLN A 70 7.07 -13.86 1.16
N TRP A 71 7.54 -12.75 0.58
CA TRP A 71 7.36 -11.43 1.16
C TRP A 71 5.87 -11.04 1.29
N LEU A 72 5.07 -11.29 0.25
CA LEU A 72 3.61 -11.04 0.30
C LEU A 72 2.92 -11.90 1.38
N SER A 73 3.36 -13.15 1.55
CA SER A 73 2.75 -14.09 2.51
C SER A 73 3.17 -13.80 3.95
N SER A 74 4.48 -13.74 4.23
CA SER A 74 5.02 -13.67 5.59
C SER A 74 5.07 -12.25 6.14
N GLU A 75 5.54 -11.30 5.34
CA GLU A 75 5.79 -9.94 5.82
C GLU A 75 4.55 -9.06 5.74
N MET A 76 3.71 -9.30 4.74
CA MET A 76 2.52 -8.48 4.51
C MET A 76 1.25 -9.12 5.06
N LYS A 77 0.82 -10.24 4.47
CA LYS A 77 -0.46 -10.87 4.78
C LYS A 77 -0.51 -11.29 6.25
N ALA A 78 0.51 -12.02 6.72
CA ALA A 78 0.52 -12.51 8.09
C ALA A 78 0.60 -11.37 9.13
N VAL A 79 1.40 -10.33 8.89
CA VAL A 79 1.47 -9.15 9.79
C VAL A 79 0.13 -8.41 9.83
N PHE A 80 -0.48 -8.20 8.68
CA PHE A 80 -1.77 -7.52 8.59
C PHE A 80 -2.88 -8.31 9.28
N GLU A 81 -2.97 -9.63 9.05
CA GLU A 81 -3.96 -10.51 9.70
C GLU A 81 -3.72 -10.61 11.21
N LYS A 82 -2.46 -10.76 11.64
CA LYS A 82 -2.09 -10.83 13.06
C LYS A 82 -2.45 -9.57 13.84
N ASN A 83 -2.31 -8.41 13.20
CA ASN A 83 -2.65 -7.11 13.80
C ASN A 83 -4.13 -6.73 13.62
N GLY A 84 -5.02 -7.71 13.39
CA GLY A 84 -6.46 -7.45 13.28
C GLY A 84 -6.85 -6.61 12.06
N LYS A 85 -6.07 -6.68 10.99
CA LYS A 85 -6.23 -5.89 9.76
C LYS A 85 -6.09 -4.37 9.99
N ASP A 86 -5.32 -3.97 11.01
CA ASP A 86 -4.97 -2.56 11.21
C ASP A 86 -4.02 -2.08 10.11
N THR A 87 -4.42 -1.05 9.36
CA THR A 87 -3.62 -0.48 8.26
C THR A 87 -2.32 0.17 8.72
N ARG A 88 -2.23 0.60 9.97
CA ARG A 88 -1.01 1.19 10.55
C ARG A 88 0.12 0.16 10.66
N SER A 89 -0.23 -1.12 10.72
CA SER A 89 0.76 -2.21 10.72
C SER A 89 1.53 -2.34 9.41
N LEU A 90 1.04 -1.71 8.33
CA LEU A 90 1.68 -1.71 7.03
C LEU A 90 2.77 -0.65 6.90
N GLU A 91 2.94 0.21 7.90
CA GLU A 91 4.01 1.19 7.92
C GLU A 91 5.37 0.50 7.86
N PRO A 92 6.34 1.05 7.09
CA PRO A 92 7.69 0.54 7.13
C PRO A 92 8.25 0.71 8.55
N GLU A 93 9.08 -0.24 8.98
CA GLU A 93 9.78 -0.09 10.24
C GLU A 93 10.52 1.25 10.27
N SER A 94 10.30 2.00 11.34
CA SER A 94 10.91 3.29 11.53
C SER A 94 12.44 3.13 11.44
N LYS A 95 13.08 3.86 10.51
CA LYS A 95 14.55 3.91 10.37
C LYS A 95 15.24 4.57 11.58
N VAL A 96 14.48 4.96 12.60
CA VAL A 96 15.03 5.54 13.82
C VAL A 96 15.91 4.48 14.50
N PRO A 97 17.18 4.79 14.79
CA PRO A 97 18.06 3.88 15.49
C PRO A 97 17.40 3.44 16.81
N LYS A 98 17.28 2.13 17.03
CA LYS A 98 16.69 1.56 18.25
C LYS A 98 17.39 2.03 19.53
N ASN A 99 18.62 2.53 19.43
CA ASN A 99 19.39 3.09 20.54
C ASN A 99 19.61 4.61 20.38
N MET A 100 18.68 5.40 20.90
CA MET A 100 18.84 6.85 21.03
C MET A 100 19.55 7.29 22.33
N ARG A 101 20.03 6.34 23.17
CA ARG A 101 20.69 6.64 24.45
C ARG A 101 21.92 7.55 24.33
N ASN A 102 22.63 7.52 23.21
CA ASN A 102 23.85 8.32 22.99
C ASN A 102 23.61 9.59 22.16
N ARG A 103 22.35 10.01 21.93
CA ARG A 103 22.07 11.24 21.20
C ARG A 103 22.42 12.44 22.09
N LYS A 104 23.56 13.09 21.83
CA LYS A 104 23.87 14.40 22.43
C LYS A 104 22.75 15.39 22.08
N ARG A 105 22.09 15.96 23.09
CA ARG A 105 21.15 17.07 22.88
C ARG A 105 21.96 18.25 22.35
N VAL A 106 21.60 18.76 21.16
CA VAL A 106 22.08 20.06 20.70
C VAL A 106 21.32 21.09 21.55
N ALA A 107 22.06 21.89 22.32
CA ALA A 107 21.49 22.98 23.10
C ALA A 107 20.89 24.03 22.14
N LYS A 108 19.78 24.65 22.57
CA LYS A 108 19.15 25.76 21.85
C LYS A 108 20.00 27.01 21.92
#